data_AF-A0A540WZR6-F1
#
_entry.id   AF-A0A540WZR6-F1
#
_cell.length_a   1.000
_cell.length_b   1.000
_cell.length_c   1.000
_cell.angle_alpha   90.00
_cell.angle_beta   90.00
_cell.angle_gamma   90.00
#
_symmetry.space_group_name_H-M   'P 1'
#
loop_
_entity.id
_entity.type
_entity.pdbx_description
1 polymer ?
#
loop_
_entity_poly.entity_id
_entity_poly.type
_entity_poly.pdbx_seq_one_letter_code
_entity_poly.pdbx_strand_id
1 'polypeptide(L)'
;MRNMTDDIAAPVRGAHRTTGPILLATLALLGASACLKPLQLPPSPSDPNPRQPDVGDKYVTDSETQLPVTPCKGKDCPPLEPTAQPLAPMECPTGQCIPDNSNGQGIYIVEGSDFCFTQGTEFRFCPEAFVNRAPGDVVLKGRDRLMGTLFYTATLRGVLPGQLGRTPQGAPASFVAIHSVQGNGDQLVVNYCQSRTKCSKPEDIQTLQGPALAGFTFDVLFRNVPDEETFFELQLVPLGTDQLLPPFQLQKYEVRHRLRDPNGNHPAWTNPCGGSARGRVGILPGRVVDDMNAAVTADANVTTLGCESGAIVTCLDWGYSPWNPQTGVSDPNREYVYGSCLQAKRAAYFVGKGDLKSYTLTGTRIVKRDEYGFGRDAEGGIERTDFLEALWSPEGAVCLNPEHRRHPEIPLHPEHGPRIERCEAPSGQRILWRDNGKLATGLPPRH
;
A
#
# COMPACT_ATOMS: atom_id res chain seq x y z
N MET A 1 -57.99 12.22 31.07
CA MET A 1 -57.80 13.68 31.11
C MET A 1 -56.70 14.03 30.12
N ARG A 2 -57.02 14.87 29.11
CA ARG A 2 -56.17 15.54 28.08
C ARG A 2 -55.35 14.58 27.17
N ASN A 3 -55.69 14.29 25.90
CA ASN A 3 -55.98 15.05 24.66
C ASN A 3 -54.87 16.01 24.17
N MET A 4 -54.31 15.68 22.99
CA MET A 4 -53.67 16.49 21.91
C MET A 4 -52.88 15.47 21.05
N THR A 5 -53.24 14.96 19.87
CA THR A 5 -53.59 15.55 18.54
C THR A 5 -52.78 16.78 18.17
N ASP A 6 -51.91 16.64 17.17
CA ASP A 6 -51.80 17.58 16.05
C ASP A 6 -51.16 16.92 14.81
N ASP A 7 -51.93 16.93 13.73
CA ASP A 7 -51.58 16.74 12.32
C ASP A 7 -50.99 18.05 11.77
N ILE A 8 -49.89 18.03 10.99
CA ILE A 8 -49.62 19.07 9.98
C ILE A 8 -48.97 18.48 8.70
N ALA A 9 -49.83 18.36 7.70
CA ALA A 9 -49.71 18.62 6.25
C ALA A 9 -48.36 18.60 5.49
N ALA A 10 -48.40 17.88 4.37
CA ALA A 10 -47.52 17.97 3.21
C ALA A 10 -47.71 19.27 2.38
N PRO A 11 -46.79 19.58 1.46
CA PRO A 11 -47.11 20.30 0.23
C PRO A 11 -46.92 19.46 -1.04
N VAL A 12 -47.90 19.63 -1.94
CA VAL A 12 -48.00 19.05 -3.28
C VAL A 12 -47.68 20.12 -4.33
N ARG A 13 -46.90 19.72 -5.36
CA ARG A 13 -46.77 20.23 -6.74
C ARG A 13 -46.39 21.70 -6.99
N GLY A 14 -45.29 21.85 -7.73
CA GLY A 14 -45.09 22.90 -8.73
C GLY A 14 -44.45 22.29 -9.99
N ALA A 15 -45.23 22.17 -11.05
CA ALA A 15 -44.78 21.74 -12.37
C ALA A 15 -44.22 22.93 -13.14
N HIS A 16 -43.08 22.76 -13.83
CA HIS A 16 -42.79 23.54 -15.04
C HIS A 16 -42.05 22.69 -16.06
N ARG A 17 -42.78 22.37 -17.14
CA ARG A 17 -42.24 22.01 -18.45
C ARG A 17 -41.58 23.25 -19.05
N THR A 18 -40.38 23.10 -19.59
CA THR A 18 -39.96 23.84 -20.79
C THR A 18 -39.15 22.89 -21.68
N THR A 19 -39.80 22.52 -22.78
CA THR A 19 -39.26 21.86 -23.95
C THR A 19 -38.57 22.89 -24.85
N GLY A 20 -37.36 22.60 -25.31
CA GLY A 20 -36.66 23.36 -26.36
C GLY A 20 -35.64 22.45 -27.08
N PRO A 21 -35.56 22.47 -28.41
CA PRO A 21 -35.03 21.38 -29.21
C PRO A 21 -33.50 21.47 -29.37
N ILE A 22 -32.81 20.34 -29.24
CA ILE A 22 -31.41 20.22 -29.69
C ILE A 22 -31.45 19.71 -31.13
N LEU A 23 -31.04 20.59 -32.05
CA LEU A 23 -30.83 20.29 -33.46
C LEU A 23 -29.88 19.10 -33.63
N LEU A 24 -30.35 18.05 -34.30
CA LEU A 24 -29.48 17.12 -35.01
C LEU A 24 -28.90 17.86 -36.23
N ALA A 25 -27.62 18.15 -36.20
CA ALA A 25 -26.85 18.49 -37.39
C ALA A 25 -26.30 17.20 -38.00
N THR A 26 -27.01 16.68 -38.99
CA THR A 26 -26.55 15.70 -39.96
C THR A 26 -25.49 16.36 -40.85
N LEU A 27 -24.21 16.03 -40.65
CA LEU A 27 -23.18 16.28 -41.65
C LEU A 27 -23.02 15.03 -42.54
N ALA A 28 -23.62 15.10 -43.72
CA ALA A 28 -23.28 14.22 -44.83
C ALA A 28 -21.98 14.73 -45.46
N LEU A 29 -20.93 13.92 -45.42
CA LEU A 29 -19.75 14.10 -46.26
C LEU A 29 -19.65 12.93 -47.22
N LEU A 30 -19.85 13.29 -48.49
CA LEU A 30 -19.67 12.49 -49.69
C LEU A 30 -18.23 11.98 -49.80
N GLY A 31 -18.11 10.83 -50.45
CA GLY A 31 -16.87 10.09 -50.57
C GLY A 31 -15.84 10.73 -51.49
N ALA A 32 -14.59 10.34 -51.23
CA ALA A 32 -13.54 10.26 -52.21
C ALA A 32 -12.63 9.09 -51.81
N SER A 33 -12.79 7.96 -52.51
CA SER A 33 -11.81 6.89 -52.52
C SER A 33 -10.52 7.42 -53.14
N ALA A 34 -9.46 7.53 -52.33
CA ALA A 34 -8.10 7.69 -52.82
C ALA A 34 -7.25 6.58 -52.21
N CYS A 35 -6.81 5.66 -53.06
CA CYS A 35 -5.84 4.62 -52.74
C CYS A 35 -4.53 5.27 -52.30
N LEU A 36 -4.22 5.21 -51.01
CA LEU A 36 -2.86 5.48 -50.52
C LEU A 36 -2.09 4.16 -50.49
N LYS A 37 -1.15 4.05 -51.42
CA LYS A 37 -0.08 3.03 -51.43
C LYS A 37 0.68 3.09 -50.10
N PRO A 38 1.14 1.94 -49.56
CA PRO A 38 2.04 1.94 -48.42
C PRO A 38 3.36 2.61 -48.84
N LEU A 39 3.77 3.63 -48.09
CA LEU A 39 5.11 4.22 -48.16
C LEU A 39 6.13 3.16 -47.74
N GLN A 40 6.80 2.57 -48.73
CA GLN A 40 8.02 1.79 -48.52
C GLN A 40 9.14 2.76 -48.10
N LEU A 41 9.50 2.71 -46.81
CA LEU A 41 10.75 3.28 -46.31
C LEU A 41 11.94 2.55 -46.98
N PRO A 42 13.02 3.27 -47.33
CA PRO A 42 14.20 2.64 -47.91
C PRO A 42 14.86 1.70 -46.89
N PRO A 43 15.48 0.58 -47.35
CA PRO A 43 16.19 -0.32 -46.46
C PRO A 43 17.38 0.41 -45.82
N SER A 44 17.37 0.48 -44.49
CA SER A 44 18.50 0.96 -43.69
C SER A 44 19.71 0.04 -43.93
N PRO A 45 20.94 0.57 -44.07
CA PRO A 45 22.12 -0.24 -44.32
C PRO A 45 22.33 -1.22 -43.15
N SER A 46 22.57 -2.46 -43.52
CA SER A 46 22.88 -3.59 -42.66
C SER A 46 24.11 -3.31 -41.80
N ASP A 47 23.90 -3.06 -40.52
CA ASP A 47 24.95 -3.10 -39.50
C ASP A 47 25.07 -4.55 -38.98
N PRO A 48 26.24 -5.19 -39.04
CA PRO A 48 26.38 -6.57 -38.62
C PRO A 48 26.41 -6.64 -37.10
N ASN A 49 25.40 -7.32 -36.55
CA ASN A 49 25.40 -7.87 -35.19
C ASN A 49 25.22 -6.81 -34.07
N PRO A 50 24.01 -6.59 -33.52
CA PRO A 50 23.89 -5.94 -32.23
C PRO A 50 24.51 -6.89 -31.21
N ARG A 51 25.73 -6.60 -30.76
CA ARG A 51 26.25 -7.21 -29.55
C ARG A 51 25.17 -6.99 -28.48
N GLN A 52 24.71 -8.08 -27.88
CA GLN A 52 23.95 -8.06 -26.64
C GLN A 52 24.53 -6.96 -25.74
N PRO A 53 23.71 -6.08 -25.15
CA PRO A 53 24.21 -5.27 -24.06
C PRO A 53 24.72 -6.24 -23.01
N ASP A 54 26.03 -6.17 -22.77
CA ASP A 54 26.66 -6.87 -21.66
C ASP A 54 25.98 -6.35 -20.40
N VAL A 55 25.14 -7.19 -19.79
CA VAL A 55 24.40 -6.89 -18.54
C VAL A 55 25.34 -7.07 -17.33
N GLY A 56 26.64 -7.25 -17.57
CA GLY A 56 27.69 -7.14 -16.56
C GLY A 56 28.30 -5.73 -16.55
N ASP A 57 28.47 -5.18 -15.35
CA ASP A 57 29.48 -4.15 -15.06
C ASP A 57 29.19 -2.67 -15.39
N LYS A 58 27.93 -2.24 -15.26
CA LYS A 58 27.64 -0.82 -14.96
C LYS A 58 26.81 -0.63 -13.70
N TYR A 59 27.19 -1.31 -12.63
CA TYR A 59 27.09 -0.70 -11.31
C TYR A 59 28.25 0.30 -11.24
N VAL A 60 27.97 1.60 -11.26
CA VAL A 60 28.98 2.59 -10.89
C VAL A 60 29.33 2.29 -9.43
N THR A 61 30.41 1.55 -9.22
CA THR A 61 31.03 1.48 -7.91
C THR A 61 31.61 2.86 -7.68
N ASP A 62 30.84 3.74 -7.01
CA ASP A 62 31.42 4.83 -6.24
C ASP A 62 32.25 4.20 -5.10
N SER A 63 33.42 3.65 -5.48
CA SER A 63 34.42 3.09 -4.59
C SER A 63 35.04 4.16 -3.68
N GLU A 64 34.73 5.44 -3.91
CA GLU A 64 35.17 6.56 -3.09
C GLU A 64 34.18 6.92 -1.97
N THR A 65 32.98 6.34 -1.97
CA THR A 65 32.02 6.55 -0.89
C THR A 65 32.09 5.39 0.08
N GLN A 66 33.04 5.44 1.01
CA GLN A 66 33.01 4.61 2.21
C GLN A 66 31.69 4.89 2.93
N LEU A 67 30.71 4.03 2.71
CA LEU A 67 29.52 3.95 3.54
C LEU A 67 30.02 3.61 4.94
N PRO A 68 29.76 4.44 5.97
CA PRO A 68 29.97 3.97 7.33
C PRO A 68 29.01 2.79 7.51
N VAL A 69 29.53 1.62 7.87
CA VAL A 69 28.69 0.46 8.13
C VAL A 69 28.77 0.23 9.62
N THR A 70 27.90 0.91 10.38
CA THR A 70 27.75 0.62 11.81
C THR A 70 26.70 -0.48 11.95
N PRO A 71 27.06 -1.70 12.41
CA PRO A 71 26.06 -2.74 12.63
C PRO A 71 25.01 -2.27 13.64
N CYS A 72 23.74 -2.43 13.31
CA CYS A 72 22.60 -2.10 14.17
C CYS A 72 22.68 -2.97 15.45
N LYS A 73 23.16 -2.43 16.57
CA LYS A 73 23.27 -3.16 17.85
C LYS A 73 22.98 -2.28 19.05
N GLY A 74 22.11 -2.77 19.94
CA GLY A 74 21.89 -2.17 21.25
C GLY A 74 21.29 -0.76 21.16
N LYS A 75 22.06 0.27 21.53
CA LYS A 75 21.58 1.65 21.61
C LYS A 75 21.44 2.34 20.26
N ASP A 76 22.17 1.88 19.24
CA ASP A 76 22.17 2.48 17.90
C ASP A 76 20.85 2.19 17.18
N CYS A 77 20.25 1.04 17.49
CA CYS A 77 18.96 0.64 16.96
C CYS A 77 18.15 0.03 18.10
N PRO A 78 17.45 0.86 18.89
CA PRO A 78 16.56 0.31 19.91
C PRO A 78 15.53 -0.61 19.24
N PRO A 79 15.04 -1.64 19.96
CA PRO A 79 13.92 -2.44 19.49
C PRO A 79 12.76 -1.54 19.03
N LEU A 80 12.08 -1.95 17.96
CA LEU A 80 10.92 -1.25 17.41
C LEU A 80 9.73 -1.44 18.34
N GLU A 81 9.75 -0.77 19.49
CA GLU A 81 8.62 -0.79 20.41
C GLU A 81 7.58 0.24 19.96
N PRO A 82 6.29 -0.10 19.93
CA PRO A 82 5.22 0.85 19.65
C PRO A 82 5.03 1.78 20.86
N THR A 83 5.96 2.71 21.08
CA THR A 83 5.99 3.62 22.24
C THR A 83 5.17 4.89 22.02
N ALA A 84 4.93 5.25 20.76
CA ALA A 84 4.21 6.46 20.39
C ALA A 84 2.70 6.30 20.64
N GLN A 85 2.24 6.84 21.77
CA GLN A 85 0.82 7.06 22.05
C GLN A 85 0.34 8.35 21.34
N PRO A 86 -0.86 8.36 20.73
CA PRO A 86 -1.42 9.58 20.13
C PRO A 86 -1.58 10.70 21.17
N LEU A 87 -1.22 11.93 20.81
CA LEU A 87 -1.40 13.11 21.70
C LEU A 87 -2.88 13.50 21.92
N ALA A 88 -3.81 12.98 21.12
CA ALA A 88 -5.26 13.20 21.26
C ALA A 88 -6.07 12.00 20.76
N PRO A 89 -7.29 11.77 21.27
CA PRO A 89 -8.14 10.67 20.81
C PRO A 89 -8.61 10.92 19.37
N MET A 90 -7.99 10.19 18.44
CA MET A 90 -8.35 9.98 17.04
C MET A 90 -8.68 11.21 16.19
N GLU A 91 -7.70 11.64 15.38
CA GLU A 91 -7.99 12.48 14.21
C GLU A 91 -7.60 11.82 12.88
N CYS A 92 -6.88 10.70 12.87
CA CYS A 92 -6.28 10.19 11.62
C CYS A 92 -5.90 8.70 11.67
N PRO A 93 -6.83 7.77 11.35
CA PRO A 93 -6.60 6.31 11.36
C PRO A 93 -5.43 5.81 10.49
N THR A 94 -4.90 6.66 9.61
CA THR A 94 -3.81 6.35 8.68
C THR A 94 -2.64 7.36 8.76
N GLY A 95 -2.70 8.29 9.74
CA GLY A 95 -1.84 9.47 9.84
C GLY A 95 -2.13 10.59 8.84
N GLN A 96 -3.25 10.51 8.12
CA GLN A 96 -3.72 11.56 7.20
C GLN A 96 -4.79 12.43 7.88
N CYS A 97 -4.36 13.53 8.49
CA CYS A 97 -5.17 14.35 9.41
C CYS A 97 -5.87 15.54 8.75
N ILE A 98 -5.81 15.68 7.43
CA ILE A 98 -6.36 16.84 6.75
C ILE A 98 -7.29 16.35 5.63
N PRO A 99 -8.60 16.61 5.73
CA PRO A 99 -9.61 16.06 4.82
C PRO A 99 -9.63 16.69 3.41
N ASP A 100 -9.01 17.86 3.23
CA ASP A 100 -9.13 18.67 2.00
C ASP A 100 -7.81 18.87 1.23
N ASN A 101 -6.70 18.30 1.70
CA ASN A 101 -5.46 18.29 0.95
C ASN A 101 -4.91 16.87 0.87
N SER A 102 -4.34 16.59 -0.29
CA SER A 102 -3.71 15.34 -0.70
C SER A 102 -2.41 15.08 0.06
N ASN A 103 -2.38 15.38 1.36
CA ASN A 103 -1.22 15.16 2.23
C ASN A 103 -0.88 13.66 2.23
N GLY A 104 0.32 13.37 1.73
CA GLY A 104 0.63 12.21 0.93
C GLY A 104 0.79 10.92 1.71
N GLN A 105 0.22 9.89 1.08
CA GLN A 105 0.57 8.49 1.14
C GLN A 105 0.68 7.95 2.56
N GLY A 106 -0.48 7.80 3.18
CA GLY A 106 -0.71 7.01 4.38
C GLY A 106 -0.07 5.62 4.34
N ILE A 107 -0.07 4.96 5.49
CA ILE A 107 0.68 3.70 5.69
C ILE A 107 0.21 2.62 4.72
N TYR A 108 -1.11 2.49 4.56
CA TYR A 108 -1.76 1.49 3.72
C TYR A 108 -2.22 2.04 2.34
N ILE A 109 -2.38 3.36 2.16
CA ILE A 109 -2.96 4.02 0.96
C ILE A 109 -2.39 5.40 0.63
N VAL A 110 -2.76 5.94 -0.55
CA VAL A 110 -2.47 7.33 -0.93
C VAL A 110 -3.26 8.35 -0.14
N GLU A 111 -4.58 8.18 -0.13
CA GLU A 111 -5.50 9.26 0.23
C GLU A 111 -6.84 8.69 0.73
N GLY A 112 -7.39 9.30 1.77
CA GLY A 112 -8.78 9.13 2.16
C GLY A 112 -9.12 7.73 2.68
N SER A 113 -10.17 7.13 2.13
CA SER A 113 -10.74 5.87 2.59
C SER A 113 -10.80 4.81 1.51
N ASP A 114 -10.08 5.02 0.41
CA ASP A 114 -10.27 4.22 -0.79
C ASP A 114 -9.97 2.73 -0.51
N PHE A 115 -8.99 2.41 0.37
CA PHE A 115 -8.72 1.00 0.73
C PHE A 115 -9.81 0.28 1.50
N CYS A 116 -10.80 1.00 2.01
CA CYS A 116 -11.84 0.39 2.82
C CYS A 116 -12.95 -0.18 1.94
N PHE A 117 -13.47 -1.34 2.31
CA PHE A 117 -14.64 -1.91 1.69
C PHE A 117 -15.86 -1.03 1.98
N THR A 118 -16.65 -0.80 0.93
CA THR A 118 -17.85 0.02 0.99
C THR A 118 -19.06 -0.83 1.33
N GLN A 119 -19.82 -0.41 2.34
CA GLN A 119 -21.16 -0.93 2.62
C GLN A 119 -22.18 0.18 2.35
N GLY A 120 -23.05 -0.02 1.36
CA GLY A 120 -23.91 1.07 0.87
C GLY A 120 -23.07 2.23 0.33
N THR A 121 -23.18 3.41 0.93
CA THR A 121 -22.41 4.61 0.58
C THR A 121 -21.25 4.88 1.55
N GLU A 122 -21.05 4.05 2.58
CA GLU A 122 -20.05 4.29 3.62
C GLU A 122 -18.85 3.34 3.49
N PHE A 123 -17.66 3.91 3.60
CA PHE A 123 -16.42 3.15 3.76
C PHE A 123 -16.31 2.70 5.22
N ARG A 124 -16.36 1.40 5.46
CA ARG A 124 -16.41 0.85 6.82
C ARG A 124 -15.16 0.06 7.17
N PHE A 125 -14.85 -0.94 6.37
CA PHE A 125 -13.82 -1.92 6.72
C PHE A 125 -12.54 -1.69 5.94
N CYS A 126 -11.45 -1.36 6.63
CA CYS A 126 -10.16 -1.18 6.01
C CYS A 126 -9.27 -2.40 6.30
N PRO A 127 -9.11 -3.35 5.34
CA PRO A 127 -8.34 -4.57 5.56
C PRO A 127 -6.84 -4.27 5.68
N GLU A 128 -6.18 -4.89 6.64
CA GLU A 128 -4.76 -4.69 6.92
C GLU A 128 -3.94 -5.95 6.67
N ALA A 129 -4.41 -7.11 7.12
CA ALA A 129 -3.59 -8.32 7.08
C ALA A 129 -4.40 -9.62 7.19
N PHE A 130 -3.91 -10.69 6.58
CA PHE A 130 -4.33 -12.04 6.92
C PHE A 130 -3.59 -12.50 8.18
N VAL A 131 -4.31 -13.17 9.09
CA VAL A 131 -3.75 -13.69 10.35
C VAL A 131 -4.10 -15.16 10.50
N ASN A 132 -3.08 -16.01 10.59
CA ASN A 132 -3.22 -17.44 10.87
C ASN A 132 -3.26 -17.66 12.39
N ARG A 133 -4.45 -17.77 13.00
CA ARG A 133 -4.56 -18.00 14.45
C ARG A 133 -4.27 -19.44 14.84
N ALA A 134 -4.66 -20.36 13.96
CA ALA A 134 -4.37 -21.79 14.03
C ALA A 134 -4.52 -22.41 12.62
N PRO A 135 -4.03 -23.63 12.38
CA PRO A 135 -4.30 -24.37 11.15
C PRO A 135 -5.80 -24.45 10.83
N GLY A 136 -6.22 -23.89 9.70
CA GLY A 136 -7.63 -23.84 9.32
C GLY A 136 -8.42 -22.66 9.91
N ASP A 137 -7.79 -21.83 10.73
CA ASP A 137 -8.38 -20.62 11.31
C ASP A 137 -7.61 -19.38 10.85
N VAL A 138 -7.91 -18.98 9.61
CA VAL A 138 -7.39 -17.75 9.02
C VAL A 138 -8.46 -16.67 9.10
N VAL A 139 -8.09 -15.48 9.60
CA VAL A 139 -8.97 -14.31 9.65
C VAL A 139 -8.36 -13.15 8.89
N LEU A 140 -9.20 -12.20 8.50
CA LEU A 140 -8.76 -10.90 8.01
C LEU A 140 -8.80 -9.92 9.19
N LYS A 141 -7.66 -9.33 9.51
CA LYS A 141 -7.51 -8.19 10.42
C LYS A 141 -7.75 -6.91 9.64
N GLY A 142 -8.42 -5.96 10.28
CA GLY A 142 -8.40 -4.58 9.80
C GLY A 142 -8.97 -3.63 10.84
N ARG A 143 -9.36 -2.44 10.37
CA ARG A 143 -9.89 -1.37 11.20
C ARG A 143 -11.23 -0.88 10.71
N ASP A 144 -12.12 -0.60 11.67
CA ASP A 144 -13.35 0.13 11.38
C ASP A 144 -13.00 1.61 11.22
N ARG A 145 -13.33 2.20 10.08
CA ARG A 145 -13.00 3.61 9.81
C ARG A 145 -13.66 4.58 10.80
N LEU A 146 -14.91 4.35 11.15
CA LEU A 146 -15.70 5.30 11.95
C LEU A 146 -15.34 5.21 13.42
N MET A 147 -15.15 3.99 13.92
CA MET A 147 -14.79 3.75 15.31
C MET A 147 -13.28 3.80 15.54
N GLY A 148 -12.49 3.65 14.48
CA GLY A 148 -11.04 3.50 14.52
C GLY A 148 -10.58 2.34 15.39
N THR A 149 -11.44 1.35 15.63
CA THR A 149 -11.13 0.17 16.43
C THR A 149 -10.64 -0.97 15.53
N LEU A 150 -9.62 -1.69 16.00
CA LEU A 150 -9.18 -2.93 15.38
C LEU A 150 -10.28 -3.98 15.48
N PHE A 151 -10.36 -4.83 14.46
CA PHE A 151 -11.21 -6.00 14.49
C PHE A 151 -10.64 -7.17 13.68
N TYR A 152 -11.27 -8.32 13.88
CA TYR A 152 -11.00 -9.55 13.15
C TYR A 152 -12.31 -10.09 12.58
N THR A 153 -12.27 -10.54 11.33
CA THR A 153 -13.42 -11.21 10.73
C THR A 153 -13.67 -12.57 11.38
N ALA A 154 -14.81 -13.19 11.07
CA ALA A 154 -14.94 -14.63 11.23
C ALA A 154 -13.87 -15.36 10.37
N THR A 155 -13.66 -16.64 10.66
CA THR A 155 -12.76 -17.50 9.88
C THR A 155 -13.13 -17.46 8.40
N LEU A 156 -12.15 -17.17 7.57
CA LEU A 156 -12.31 -17.03 6.13
C LEU A 156 -12.56 -18.38 5.47
N ARG A 157 -13.35 -18.37 4.39
CA ARG A 157 -13.52 -19.51 3.49
C ARG A 157 -13.05 -19.13 2.09
N GLY A 158 -12.59 -20.12 1.35
CA GLY A 158 -12.19 -19.95 -0.04
C GLY A 158 -13.27 -20.42 -1.01
N VAL A 159 -13.24 -19.90 -2.22
CA VAL A 159 -13.93 -20.42 -3.38
C VAL A 159 -12.93 -20.55 -4.51
N LEU A 160 -12.86 -21.75 -5.11
CA LEU A 160 -11.89 -22.04 -6.17
C LEU A 160 -12.29 -21.40 -7.52
N PRO A 161 -11.29 -21.12 -8.39
CA PRO A 161 -11.53 -20.62 -9.75
C PRO A 161 -12.50 -21.53 -10.53
N GLY A 162 -13.37 -20.92 -11.35
CA GLY A 162 -14.32 -21.64 -12.20
C GLY A 162 -15.57 -22.18 -11.49
N GLN A 163 -15.66 -22.09 -10.16
CA GLN A 163 -16.86 -22.50 -9.42
C GLN A 163 -17.86 -21.37 -9.15
N LEU A 164 -17.48 -20.12 -9.43
CA LEU A 164 -18.32 -18.93 -9.26
C LEU A 164 -19.27 -18.67 -10.44
N GLY A 165 -19.07 -19.34 -11.57
CA GLY A 165 -19.86 -19.16 -12.78
C GLY A 165 -20.38 -20.49 -13.31
N ARG A 166 -21.62 -20.84 -12.96
CA ARG A 166 -22.38 -21.98 -13.50
C ARG A 166 -21.61 -23.31 -13.53
N THR A 167 -21.78 -24.13 -12.49
CA THR A 167 -21.76 -25.57 -12.75
C THR A 167 -22.85 -25.87 -13.80
N PRO A 168 -22.64 -26.81 -14.74
CA PRO A 168 -23.64 -27.18 -15.75
C PRO A 168 -25.00 -27.63 -15.20
N GLN A 169 -25.16 -27.73 -13.88
CA GLN A 169 -26.29 -28.31 -13.16
C GLN A 169 -26.82 -27.44 -12.01
N GLY A 170 -26.41 -26.17 -11.87
CA GLY A 170 -26.91 -25.31 -10.79
C GLY A 170 -26.47 -25.74 -9.38
N ALA A 171 -25.42 -26.53 -9.27
CA ALA A 171 -24.79 -26.83 -7.99
C ALA A 171 -24.08 -25.57 -7.44
N PRO A 172 -24.25 -25.26 -6.14
CA PRO A 172 -23.65 -24.09 -5.52
C PRO A 172 -22.12 -24.16 -5.58
N ALA A 173 -21.46 -22.99 -5.62
CA ALA A 173 -20.01 -22.89 -5.51
C ALA A 173 -19.52 -23.71 -4.31
N SER A 174 -18.48 -24.54 -4.50
CA SER A 174 -17.97 -25.36 -3.39
C SER A 174 -16.97 -24.54 -2.60
N PHE A 175 -17.36 -24.20 -1.37
CA PHE A 175 -16.44 -23.59 -0.42
C PHE A 175 -15.34 -24.57 -0.04
N VAL A 176 -14.13 -24.04 0.10
CA VAL A 176 -12.96 -24.74 0.63
C VAL A 176 -12.52 -24.10 1.94
N ALA A 177 -12.01 -24.91 2.86
CA ALA A 177 -11.40 -24.43 4.08
C ALA A 177 -9.99 -23.91 3.79
N ILE A 178 -9.69 -22.70 4.23
CA ILE A 178 -8.37 -22.09 4.10
C ILE A 178 -7.54 -22.57 5.30
N HIS A 179 -6.45 -23.29 5.03
CA HIS A 179 -5.53 -23.77 6.05
C HIS A 179 -4.61 -22.66 6.55
N SER A 180 -3.97 -21.93 5.64
CA SER A 180 -3.12 -20.78 5.95
C SER A 180 -3.00 -19.82 4.78
N VAL A 181 -2.75 -18.56 5.08
CA VAL A 181 -2.35 -17.53 4.12
C VAL A 181 -1.02 -16.95 4.58
N GLN A 182 0.01 -17.08 3.75
CA GLN A 182 1.37 -16.69 4.10
C GLN A 182 2.07 -16.11 2.88
N GLY A 183 3.24 -15.49 3.09
CA GLY A 183 4.11 -15.12 1.98
C GLY A 183 5.26 -16.11 1.79
N ASN A 184 5.68 -16.26 0.54
CA ASN A 184 6.97 -16.84 0.16
C ASN A 184 7.77 -15.74 -0.56
N GLY A 185 8.68 -15.09 0.16
CA GLY A 185 9.29 -13.85 -0.30
C GLY A 185 8.25 -12.74 -0.40
N ASP A 186 7.90 -12.33 -1.60
CA ASP A 186 6.87 -11.34 -1.91
C ASP A 186 5.59 -11.94 -2.53
N GLN A 187 5.56 -13.25 -2.74
CA GLN A 187 4.41 -13.93 -3.32
C GLN A 187 3.46 -14.43 -2.24
N LEU A 188 2.18 -14.15 -2.43
CA LEU A 188 1.09 -14.71 -1.64
C LEU A 188 0.98 -16.21 -1.91
N VAL A 189 0.83 -16.97 -0.83
CA VAL A 189 0.61 -18.41 -0.82
C VAL A 189 -0.64 -18.69 0.00
N VAL A 190 -1.61 -19.37 -0.62
CA VAL A 190 -2.84 -19.81 0.03
C VAL A 190 -2.84 -21.33 0.08
N ASN A 191 -2.80 -21.87 1.29
CA ASN A 191 -2.97 -23.30 1.52
C ASN A 191 -4.43 -23.58 1.86
N TYR A 192 -5.03 -24.58 1.23
CA TYR A 192 -6.44 -24.92 1.40
C TYR A 192 -6.67 -26.43 1.30
N CYS A 193 -7.86 -26.89 1.64
CA CYS A 193 -8.30 -28.27 1.40
C CYS A 193 -9.75 -28.28 0.91
N GLN A 194 -10.16 -29.32 0.17
CA GLN A 194 -11.51 -29.39 -0.41
C GLN A 194 -12.65 -29.54 0.62
N SER A 195 -12.31 -29.80 1.88
CA SER A 195 -13.27 -29.80 2.99
C SER A 195 -13.88 -28.41 3.19
N ARG A 196 -15.16 -28.35 3.58
CA ARG A 196 -15.85 -27.07 3.85
C ARG A 196 -15.53 -26.48 5.22
N THR A 197 -15.02 -27.28 6.16
CA THR A 197 -14.94 -26.89 7.58
C THR A 197 -13.52 -26.86 8.12
N LYS A 198 -12.68 -27.85 7.78
CA LYS A 198 -11.28 -27.90 8.22
C LYS A 198 -10.46 -28.88 7.39
N CYS A 199 -9.15 -28.69 7.39
CA CYS A 199 -8.19 -29.64 6.84
C CYS A 199 -7.90 -30.70 7.89
N SER A 200 -8.33 -31.93 7.63
CA SER A 200 -8.26 -33.03 8.60
C SER A 200 -6.86 -33.65 8.66
N LYS A 201 -6.15 -33.66 7.53
CA LYS A 201 -4.81 -34.25 7.42
C LYS A 201 -3.88 -33.39 6.57
N PRO A 202 -2.56 -33.41 6.84
CA PRO A 202 -1.58 -32.66 6.04
C PRO A 202 -1.59 -33.01 4.55
N GLU A 203 -1.83 -34.28 4.20
CA GLU A 203 -1.88 -34.74 2.80
C GLU A 203 -3.06 -34.19 2.00
N ASP A 204 -4.08 -33.64 2.66
CA ASP A 204 -5.24 -33.02 2.01
C ASP A 204 -4.97 -31.56 1.60
N ILE A 205 -3.84 -30.98 2.04
CA ILE A 205 -3.51 -29.58 1.84
C ILE A 205 -2.98 -29.37 0.42
N GLN A 206 -3.61 -28.46 -0.29
CA GLN A 206 -3.24 -27.97 -1.62
C GLN A 206 -2.78 -26.51 -1.52
N THR A 207 -1.91 -26.11 -2.42
CA THR A 207 -1.28 -24.78 -2.41
C THR A 207 -1.62 -24.01 -3.68
N LEU A 208 -2.10 -22.77 -3.53
CA LEU A 208 -2.22 -21.79 -4.61
C LEU A 208 -1.16 -20.71 -4.43
N GLN A 209 -0.44 -20.41 -5.50
CA GLN A 209 0.56 -19.33 -5.55
C GLN A 209 0.73 -18.84 -6.99
N GLY A 210 1.25 -17.61 -7.14
CA GLY A 210 1.45 -17.01 -8.46
C GLY A 210 0.18 -17.04 -9.32
N PRO A 211 0.25 -17.39 -10.62
CA PRO A 211 -0.91 -17.44 -11.52
C PRO A 211 -2.06 -18.35 -11.05
N ALA A 212 -1.79 -19.37 -10.23
CA ALA A 212 -2.82 -20.29 -9.73
C ALA A 212 -3.79 -19.62 -8.74
N LEU A 213 -3.45 -18.45 -8.19
CA LEU A 213 -4.36 -17.63 -7.37
C LEU A 213 -5.42 -16.92 -8.20
N ALA A 214 -5.25 -16.81 -9.52
CA ALA A 214 -6.19 -16.10 -10.38
C ALA A 214 -7.59 -16.75 -10.29
N GLY A 215 -8.58 -15.96 -9.85
CA GLY A 215 -9.96 -16.40 -9.67
C GLY A 215 -10.26 -17.06 -8.32
N PHE A 216 -9.28 -17.25 -7.44
CA PHE A 216 -9.53 -17.62 -6.06
C PHE A 216 -10.21 -16.47 -5.34
N THR A 217 -11.27 -16.77 -4.59
CA THR A 217 -12.09 -15.77 -3.89
C THR A 217 -12.16 -16.09 -2.41
N PHE A 218 -11.86 -15.09 -1.58
CA PHE A 218 -12.10 -15.14 -0.14
C PHE A 218 -13.54 -14.70 0.15
N ASP A 219 -14.28 -15.55 0.87
CA ASP A 219 -15.59 -15.22 1.44
C ASP A 219 -15.38 -14.62 2.82
N VAL A 220 -15.64 -13.33 2.94
CA VAL A 220 -15.35 -12.51 4.12
C VAL A 220 -16.66 -12.15 4.80
N LEU A 221 -16.87 -12.67 6.01
CA LEU A 221 -18.01 -12.30 6.86
C LEU A 221 -17.59 -11.21 7.84
N PHE A 222 -18.25 -10.07 7.70
CA PHE A 222 -18.14 -8.95 8.62
C PHE A 222 -19.40 -8.85 9.49
N ARG A 223 -19.21 -8.69 10.80
CA ARG A 223 -20.31 -8.49 11.76
C ARG A 223 -20.26 -7.05 12.23
N ASN A 224 -21.20 -6.24 11.77
CA ASN A 224 -21.36 -4.87 12.25
C ASN A 224 -21.90 -4.85 13.68
N VAL A 225 -21.65 -3.72 14.36
CA VAL A 225 -22.36 -3.37 15.58
C VAL A 225 -23.56 -2.48 15.22
N PRO A 226 -24.81 -2.83 15.60
CA PRO A 226 -25.24 -4.02 16.32
C PRO A 226 -25.92 -5.04 15.37
N ASP A 227 -25.23 -6.13 15.05
CA ASP A 227 -25.75 -7.40 14.52
C ASP A 227 -26.10 -7.51 13.03
N GLU A 228 -25.69 -6.58 12.16
CA GLU A 228 -25.81 -6.81 10.71
C GLU A 228 -24.62 -7.60 10.16
N GLU A 229 -24.88 -8.81 9.66
CA GLU A 229 -23.89 -9.63 8.96
C GLU A 229 -23.78 -9.20 7.50
N THR A 230 -22.62 -8.66 7.12
CA THR A 230 -22.31 -8.31 5.73
C THR A 230 -21.29 -9.28 5.16
N PHE A 231 -21.60 -9.88 4.01
CA PHE A 231 -20.69 -10.76 3.31
C PHE A 231 -20.03 -10.01 2.15
N PHE A 232 -18.71 -10.07 2.10
CA PHE A 232 -17.91 -9.57 0.99
C PHE A 232 -17.22 -10.73 0.30
N GLU A 233 -17.08 -10.62 -1.02
CA GLU A 233 -16.14 -11.42 -1.78
C GLU A 233 -14.89 -10.58 -2.02
N LEU A 234 -13.71 -11.15 -1.78
CA LEU A 234 -12.41 -10.53 -2.00
C LEU A 234 -11.57 -11.40 -2.95
N GLN A 235 -10.95 -10.77 -3.95
CA GLN A 235 -10.01 -11.40 -4.88
C GLN A 235 -8.68 -10.65 -4.89
N LEU A 236 -7.60 -11.42 -4.97
CA LEU A 236 -6.23 -10.94 -5.16
C LEU A 236 -5.71 -11.57 -6.44
N VAL A 237 -5.83 -10.84 -7.55
CA VAL A 237 -5.47 -11.35 -8.88
C VAL A 237 -4.00 -11.08 -9.13
N PRO A 238 -3.15 -12.11 -9.29
CA PRO A 238 -1.72 -11.92 -9.54
C PRO A 238 -1.52 -11.16 -10.86
N LEU A 239 -0.71 -10.12 -10.82
CA LEU A 239 -0.28 -9.41 -12.02
C LEU A 239 0.99 -10.05 -12.57
N GLY A 240 1.11 -10.13 -13.89
CA GLY A 240 2.37 -10.53 -14.51
C GLY A 240 3.50 -9.58 -14.07
N THR A 241 4.69 -10.13 -13.85
CA THR A 241 5.90 -9.34 -13.64
C THR A 241 6.20 -8.56 -14.92
N ASP A 242 6.07 -7.23 -14.86
CA ASP A 242 6.31 -6.35 -16.01
C ASP A 242 7.82 -6.36 -16.28
N GLN A 243 8.28 -7.05 -17.33
CA GLN A 243 9.69 -7.36 -17.59
C GLN A 243 10.59 -6.13 -17.85
N LEU A 244 10.07 -4.90 -17.78
CA LEU A 244 10.72 -3.68 -18.28
C LEU A 244 11.23 -2.71 -17.19
N LEU A 245 11.19 -3.03 -15.90
CA LEU A 245 11.55 -2.12 -14.79
C LEU A 245 12.28 -2.85 -13.62
N PRO A 246 13.05 -2.13 -12.75
CA PRO A 246 14.35 -2.48 -12.12
C PRO A 246 14.42 -3.80 -11.30
N PRO A 247 15.62 -4.25 -10.84
CA PRO A 247 15.87 -5.65 -10.43
C PRO A 247 15.10 -6.16 -9.19
N PHE A 248 14.35 -5.30 -8.50
CA PHE A 248 13.55 -5.66 -7.32
C PHE A 248 12.06 -5.61 -7.69
N GLN A 249 11.53 -6.69 -8.26
CA GLN A 249 10.11 -6.76 -8.61
C GLN A 249 9.31 -7.40 -7.49
N LEU A 250 8.65 -6.57 -6.69
CA LEU A 250 7.61 -7.03 -5.79
C LEU A 250 6.44 -7.62 -6.60
N GLN A 251 6.04 -8.85 -6.33
CA GLN A 251 4.82 -9.43 -6.87
C GLN A 251 3.61 -8.60 -6.41
N LYS A 252 2.91 -8.02 -7.39
CA LYS A 252 1.72 -7.19 -7.17
C LYS A 252 0.45 -7.96 -7.53
N TYR A 253 -0.63 -7.59 -6.87
CA TYR A 253 -1.96 -8.15 -7.10
C TYR A 253 -2.94 -7.04 -7.40
N GLU A 254 -3.84 -7.24 -8.35
CA GLU A 254 -5.03 -6.41 -8.42
C GLU A 254 -6.00 -6.89 -7.33
N VAL A 255 -6.38 -5.97 -6.45
CA VAL A 255 -7.36 -6.25 -5.40
C VAL A 255 -8.76 -5.89 -5.88
N ARG A 256 -9.71 -6.80 -5.70
CA ARG A 256 -11.11 -6.58 -6.05
C ARG A 256 -11.99 -7.04 -4.92
N HIS A 257 -13.02 -6.28 -4.61
CA HIS A 257 -14.03 -6.68 -3.65
C HIS A 257 -15.44 -6.35 -4.15
N ARG A 258 -16.45 -7.02 -3.61
CA ARG A 258 -17.86 -6.67 -3.81
C ARG A 258 -18.71 -7.23 -2.68
N LEU A 259 -19.90 -6.67 -2.50
CA LEU A 259 -20.91 -7.25 -1.62
C LEU A 259 -21.43 -8.57 -2.21
N ARG A 260 -21.67 -9.55 -1.35
CA ARG A 260 -22.23 -10.84 -1.73
C ARG A 260 -23.74 -10.82 -1.50
N ASP A 261 -24.51 -10.78 -2.58
CA ASP A 261 -25.97 -10.93 -2.53
C ASP A 261 -26.32 -12.43 -2.47
N PRO A 262 -27.03 -12.90 -1.43
CA PRO A 262 -27.51 -14.29 -1.35
C PRO A 262 -28.36 -14.74 -2.54
N ASN A 263 -29.01 -13.81 -3.24
CA ASN A 263 -29.83 -14.08 -4.43
C ASN A 263 -29.02 -14.16 -5.73
N GLY A 264 -27.69 -13.98 -5.67
CA GLY A 264 -26.78 -14.05 -6.82
C GLY A 264 -26.69 -12.77 -7.66
N ASN A 265 -27.40 -11.70 -7.29
CA ASN A 265 -27.34 -10.40 -7.96
C ASN A 265 -26.20 -9.54 -7.38
N HIS A 266 -24.97 -10.00 -7.56
CA HIS A 266 -23.80 -9.30 -7.05
C HIS A 266 -23.59 -7.96 -7.79
N PRO A 267 -23.23 -6.88 -7.07
CA PRO A 267 -22.75 -5.66 -7.71
C PRO A 267 -21.44 -5.92 -8.47
N ALA A 268 -21.04 -4.93 -9.28
CA ALA A 268 -19.76 -4.95 -9.97
C ALA A 268 -18.60 -5.04 -8.96
N TRP A 269 -17.49 -5.62 -9.41
CA TRP A 269 -16.25 -5.62 -8.64
C TRP A 269 -15.71 -4.20 -8.52
N THR A 270 -15.30 -3.84 -7.30
CA THR A 270 -14.69 -2.55 -6.96
C THR A 270 -13.25 -2.75 -6.52
N ASN A 271 -12.37 -1.83 -6.91
CA ASN A 271 -10.98 -1.85 -6.50
C ASN A 271 -10.75 -0.85 -5.35
N PRO A 272 -10.42 -1.33 -4.14
CA PRO A 272 -10.18 -0.45 -2.99
C PRO A 272 -8.84 0.32 -3.09
N CYS A 273 -7.90 -0.06 -3.94
CA CYS A 273 -6.69 0.76 -4.16
C CYS A 273 -6.87 1.76 -5.32
N GLY A 274 -8.11 2.07 -5.70
CA GLY A 274 -8.51 2.80 -6.90
C GLY A 274 -8.34 4.32 -6.84
N GLY A 275 -7.10 4.79 -6.66
CA GLY A 275 -6.67 6.16 -6.98
C GLY A 275 -6.00 6.24 -8.36
N SER A 276 -5.11 7.21 -8.59
CA SER A 276 -4.28 7.27 -9.82
C SER A 276 -3.29 6.10 -9.97
N ALA A 277 -3.04 5.36 -8.89
CA ALA A 277 -2.33 4.09 -8.90
C ALA A 277 -3.28 2.97 -9.36
N ARG A 278 -2.79 2.03 -10.16
CA ARG A 278 -3.59 1.04 -10.92
C ARG A 278 -4.28 -0.03 -10.06
N GLY A 279 -4.72 0.29 -8.85
CA GLY A 279 -5.51 -0.60 -8.00
C GLY A 279 -4.74 -1.82 -7.51
N ARG A 280 -3.43 -1.67 -7.30
CA ARG A 280 -2.53 -2.78 -6.99
C ARG A 280 -2.22 -2.82 -5.50
N VAL A 281 -2.08 -4.03 -4.96
CA VAL A 281 -1.57 -4.30 -3.62
C VAL A 281 -0.29 -5.12 -3.69
N GLY A 282 0.58 -4.92 -2.71
CA GLY A 282 1.68 -5.81 -2.39
C GLY A 282 1.45 -6.43 -1.01
N ILE A 283 2.27 -7.43 -0.68
CA ILE A 283 2.22 -8.09 0.62
C ILE A 283 3.52 -7.89 1.39
N LEU A 284 3.41 -7.92 2.71
CA LEU A 284 4.51 -7.90 3.67
C LEU A 284 4.37 -9.10 4.61
N PRO A 285 5.09 -10.20 4.34
CA PRO A 285 4.96 -11.41 5.15
C PRO A 285 5.68 -11.31 6.48
N GLY A 286 5.12 -11.95 7.50
CA GLY A 286 5.75 -12.12 8.80
C GLY A 286 5.85 -10.83 9.62
N ARG A 287 5.13 -9.77 9.25
CA ARG A 287 5.18 -8.46 9.90
C ARG A 287 3.79 -7.88 10.05
N VAL A 288 3.56 -7.20 11.17
CA VAL A 288 2.47 -6.28 11.40
C VAL A 288 3.01 -4.88 11.22
N VAL A 289 2.24 -4.02 10.55
CA VAL A 289 2.49 -2.58 10.52
C VAL A 289 1.34 -1.89 11.22
N ASP A 290 1.63 -1.16 12.29
CA ASP A 290 0.63 -0.32 12.94
C ASP A 290 0.21 0.81 11.98
N ASP A 291 -1.08 0.96 11.74
CA ASP A 291 -1.63 1.91 10.78
C ASP A 291 -1.71 3.35 11.30
N MET A 292 -1.44 3.58 12.59
CA MET A 292 -1.37 4.90 13.18
C MET A 292 0.06 5.44 13.12
N ASN A 293 1.00 4.67 13.66
CA ASN A 293 2.38 5.12 13.88
C ASN A 293 3.41 4.45 12.95
N ALA A 294 3.00 3.52 12.09
CA ALA A 294 3.88 2.76 11.19
C ALA A 294 4.93 1.89 11.90
N ALA A 295 4.76 1.60 13.20
CA ALA A 295 5.60 0.67 13.92
C ALA A 295 5.52 -0.72 13.26
N VAL A 296 6.69 -1.34 13.08
CA VAL A 296 6.82 -2.64 12.44
C VAL A 296 7.14 -3.67 13.53
N THR A 297 6.33 -4.71 13.62
CA THR A 297 6.55 -5.81 14.58
C THR A 297 6.60 -7.14 13.87
N ALA A 298 7.54 -8.01 14.26
CA ALA A 298 7.64 -9.37 13.74
C ALA A 298 6.50 -10.25 14.26
N ASP A 299 5.75 -10.86 13.34
CA ASP A 299 4.75 -11.89 13.62
C ASP A 299 4.66 -12.85 12.43
N ALA A 300 5.21 -14.05 12.59
CA ALA A 300 5.26 -15.06 11.54
C ALA A 300 3.87 -15.55 11.07
N ASN A 301 2.81 -15.28 11.84
CA ASN A 301 1.44 -15.68 11.51
C ASN A 301 0.70 -14.65 10.67
N VAL A 302 1.31 -13.49 10.40
CA VAL A 302 0.67 -12.36 9.73
C VAL A 302 1.20 -12.18 8.32
N THR A 303 0.31 -11.87 7.38
CA THR A 303 0.66 -11.35 6.05
C THR A 303 -0.06 -10.03 5.86
N THR A 304 0.67 -8.92 6.03
CA THR A 304 0.14 -7.57 5.85
C THR A 304 -0.05 -7.27 4.36
N LEU A 305 -1.10 -6.54 4.04
CA LEU A 305 -1.44 -6.04 2.72
C LEU A 305 -1.22 -4.53 2.71
N GLY A 306 -0.78 -3.98 1.59
CA GLY A 306 -0.77 -2.52 1.40
C GLY A 306 -1.05 -2.18 -0.06
N CYS A 307 -1.69 -1.05 -0.32
CA CYS A 307 -1.78 -0.55 -1.69
C CYS A 307 -0.39 -0.15 -2.17
N GLU A 308 -0.12 -0.30 -3.47
CA GLU A 308 1.14 0.04 -4.16
C GLU A 308 1.65 1.45 -3.81
N SER A 309 0.69 2.31 -3.59
CA SER A 309 0.85 3.73 -3.37
C SER A 309 0.90 4.11 -1.87
N GLY A 310 0.62 3.16 -0.97
CA GLY A 310 0.83 3.26 0.48
C GLY A 310 2.29 3.03 0.88
N ALA A 311 2.67 3.43 2.10
CA ALA A 311 4.07 3.41 2.53
C ALA A 311 4.72 2.03 2.53
N ILE A 312 3.95 1.02 2.92
CA ILE A 312 4.38 -0.38 2.98
C ILE A 312 4.96 -0.82 1.63
N VAL A 313 4.15 -0.75 0.57
CA VAL A 313 4.57 -1.27 -0.75
C VAL A 313 5.59 -0.38 -1.41
N THR A 314 5.48 0.94 -1.29
CA THR A 314 6.47 1.84 -1.90
C THR A 314 7.86 1.65 -1.31
N CYS A 315 7.98 1.42 0.00
CA CYS A 315 9.28 1.13 0.62
C CYS A 315 9.86 -0.23 0.17
N LEU A 316 9.00 -1.23 -0.05
CA LEU A 316 9.42 -2.49 -0.66
C LEU A 316 9.88 -2.30 -2.12
N ASP A 317 9.12 -1.55 -2.94
CA ASP A 317 9.48 -1.20 -4.32
C ASP A 317 10.79 -0.40 -4.39
N TRP A 318 11.10 0.35 -3.35
CA TRP A 318 12.37 1.07 -3.20
C TRP A 318 13.54 0.17 -2.78
N GLY A 319 13.32 -1.12 -2.56
CA GLY A 319 14.35 -2.09 -2.18
C GLY A 319 14.61 -2.20 -0.67
N TYR A 320 13.78 -1.56 0.17
CA TYR A 320 13.86 -1.64 1.63
C TYR A 320 13.07 -2.82 2.19
N SER A 321 13.32 -4.04 1.74
CA SER A 321 12.72 -5.24 2.35
C SER A 321 13.29 -5.48 3.76
N PRO A 322 12.48 -5.82 4.79
CA PRO A 322 12.99 -6.14 6.14
C PRO A 322 13.71 -7.50 6.22
N TRP A 323 13.84 -8.19 5.09
CA TRP A 323 14.63 -9.41 4.91
C TRP A 323 15.73 -9.17 3.88
N ASN A 324 16.77 -10.00 3.94
CA ASN A 324 17.76 -10.08 2.90
C ASN A 324 17.12 -10.60 1.60
N PRO A 325 17.19 -9.86 0.47
CA PRO A 325 16.51 -10.23 -0.76
C PRO A 325 17.09 -11.49 -1.42
N GLN A 326 18.33 -11.89 -1.10
CA GLN A 326 18.96 -13.10 -1.62
C GLN A 326 18.57 -14.35 -0.85
N THR A 327 18.36 -14.24 0.47
CA THR A 327 18.08 -15.39 1.33
C THR A 327 16.64 -15.46 1.82
N GLY A 328 15.87 -14.37 1.71
CA GLY A 328 14.55 -14.22 2.30
C GLY A 328 14.55 -14.18 3.83
N VAL A 329 15.73 -14.25 4.47
CA VAL A 329 15.86 -14.30 5.93
C VAL A 329 15.72 -12.89 6.50
N SER A 330 14.94 -12.77 7.57
CA SER A 330 14.80 -11.57 8.39
C SER A 330 16.15 -10.94 8.73
N ASP A 331 16.28 -9.63 8.57
CA ASP A 331 17.51 -8.89 8.84
C ASP A 331 17.18 -7.65 9.69
N PRO A 332 17.68 -7.55 10.94
CA PRO A 332 17.37 -6.43 11.83
C PRO A 332 17.78 -5.06 11.29
N ASN A 333 18.91 -4.94 10.58
CA ASN A 333 19.34 -3.66 10.01
C ASN A 333 18.37 -3.21 8.93
N ARG A 334 17.95 -4.16 8.08
CA ARG A 334 16.99 -3.91 7.01
C ARG A 334 15.61 -3.58 7.56
N GLU A 335 15.17 -4.26 8.60
CA GLU A 335 13.90 -3.97 9.28
C GLU A 335 13.89 -2.56 9.88
N TYR A 336 14.99 -2.14 10.50
CA TYR A 336 15.15 -0.79 11.01
C TYR A 336 15.10 0.25 9.89
N VAL A 337 15.79 0.01 8.77
CA VAL A 337 15.73 0.93 7.60
C VAL A 337 14.34 0.91 6.95
N TYR A 338 13.67 -0.24 6.91
CA TYR A 338 12.29 -0.34 6.42
C TYR A 338 11.34 0.51 7.26
N GLY A 339 11.38 0.38 8.60
CA GLY A 339 10.60 1.25 9.49
C GLY A 339 10.92 2.73 9.29
N SER A 340 12.21 3.06 9.15
CA SER A 340 12.65 4.44 8.84
C SER A 340 12.07 4.93 7.51
N CYS A 341 12.02 4.06 6.50
CA CYS A 341 11.45 4.37 5.19
C CYS A 341 9.95 4.68 5.29
N LEU A 342 9.20 3.94 6.10
CA LEU A 342 7.77 4.21 6.30
C LEU A 342 7.55 5.64 6.82
N GLN A 343 8.36 6.09 7.78
CA GLN A 343 8.27 7.47 8.29
C GLN A 343 8.76 8.49 7.28
N ALA A 344 9.89 8.22 6.63
CA ALA A 344 10.50 9.11 5.66
C ALA A 344 9.60 9.36 4.45
N LYS A 345 8.92 8.33 3.97
CA LYS A 345 7.94 8.46 2.89
C LYS A 345 6.81 9.41 3.28
N ARG A 346 6.27 9.24 4.48
CA ARG A 346 5.17 10.07 5.05
C ARG A 346 5.63 11.46 5.50
N ALA A 347 6.94 11.70 5.52
CA ALA A 347 7.52 12.84 6.23
C ALA A 347 7.02 12.94 7.70
N ALA A 348 6.80 11.80 8.36
CA ALA A 348 6.27 11.76 9.73
C ALA A 348 7.38 12.06 10.74
N TYR A 349 7.72 13.35 10.87
CA TYR A 349 8.92 13.80 11.58
C TYR A 349 8.93 13.50 13.08
N PHE A 350 7.76 13.38 13.72
CA PHE A 350 7.63 13.50 15.17
C PHE A 350 6.91 12.31 15.83
N VAL A 351 6.91 11.15 15.18
CA VAL A 351 6.17 9.96 15.67
C VAL A 351 6.56 9.59 17.10
N GLY A 352 7.85 9.51 17.42
CA GLY A 352 8.35 9.23 18.77
C GLY A 352 8.07 10.32 19.80
N LYS A 353 7.54 11.47 19.36
CA LYS A 353 7.08 12.57 20.22
C LYS A 353 5.54 12.60 20.34
N GLY A 354 4.84 11.64 19.73
CA GLY A 354 3.39 11.48 19.79
C GLY A 354 2.62 12.18 18.66
N ASP A 355 3.30 12.89 17.77
CA ASP A 355 2.69 13.48 16.58
C ASP A 355 2.82 12.52 15.38
N LEU A 356 1.68 11.92 15.03
CA LEU A 356 1.56 10.89 14.01
C LEU A 356 1.28 11.45 12.60
N LYS A 357 1.26 12.78 12.44
CA LYS A 357 0.88 13.45 11.21
C LYS A 357 1.89 13.23 10.07
N SER A 358 1.36 13.04 8.87
CA SER A 358 2.10 13.11 7.62
C SER A 358 2.33 14.57 7.19
N TYR A 359 3.57 14.91 6.83
CA TYR A 359 3.98 16.25 6.38
C TYR A 359 4.45 16.26 4.91
N THR A 360 3.91 15.36 4.10
CA THR A 360 4.20 15.26 2.66
C THR A 360 2.92 15.48 1.84
N LEU A 361 3.01 15.60 0.52
CA LEU A 361 1.86 15.55 -0.42
C LEU A 361 1.96 14.35 -1.37
N THR A 362 0.83 13.96 -1.97
CA THR A 362 0.79 12.96 -3.05
C THR A 362 1.63 13.43 -4.24
N GLY A 363 2.45 12.53 -4.79
CA GLY A 363 3.32 12.84 -5.94
C GLY A 363 4.62 13.56 -5.57
N THR A 364 4.88 13.80 -4.28
CA THR A 364 6.13 14.42 -3.84
C THR A 364 7.33 13.58 -4.23
N ARG A 365 8.25 14.19 -4.97
CA ARG A 365 9.51 13.55 -5.33
C ARG A 365 10.50 13.70 -4.19
N ILE A 366 11.10 12.58 -3.79
CA ILE A 366 12.17 12.56 -2.80
C ILE A 366 13.35 11.78 -3.35
N VAL A 367 14.55 12.25 -3.01
CA VAL A 367 15.77 11.43 -3.08
C VAL A 367 15.96 10.76 -1.72
N LYS A 368 16.61 9.60 -1.70
CA LYS A 368 16.77 8.79 -0.49
C LYS A 368 18.06 7.99 -0.53
N ARG A 369 18.60 7.71 0.64
CA ARG A 369 19.79 6.89 0.85
C ARG A 369 19.77 6.33 2.25
N ASP A 370 20.27 5.13 2.47
CA ASP A 370 20.56 4.62 3.81
C ASP A 370 22.06 4.41 4.04
N GLU A 371 22.42 4.24 5.30
CA GLU A 371 23.79 4.02 5.75
C GLU A 371 24.41 2.72 5.17
N TYR A 372 23.60 1.72 4.83
CA TYR A 372 24.04 0.42 4.32
C TYR A 372 24.02 0.32 2.78
N GLY A 373 23.48 1.34 2.11
CA GLY A 373 23.29 1.37 0.66
C GLY A 373 22.26 0.37 0.14
N PHE A 374 21.21 0.07 0.91
CA PHE A 374 20.03 -0.63 0.39
C PHE A 374 19.24 0.27 -0.59
N GLY A 375 18.56 -0.31 -1.58
CA GLY A 375 17.82 0.50 -2.56
C GLY A 375 18.68 1.49 -3.35
N ARG A 376 19.96 1.12 -3.59
CA ARG A 376 21.04 1.96 -4.13
C ARG A 376 20.76 2.58 -5.52
N ASP A 377 19.74 2.11 -6.24
CA ASP A 377 19.29 2.66 -7.53
C ASP A 377 18.52 4.00 -7.40
N ALA A 378 18.49 4.61 -6.21
CA ALA A 378 17.93 5.94 -5.94
C ALA A 378 19.01 7.04 -5.95
N GLU A 379 19.80 7.13 -7.02
CA GLU A 379 20.79 8.19 -7.17
C GLU A 379 20.16 9.59 -7.31
N GLY A 380 20.78 10.57 -6.63
CA GLY A 380 20.38 11.96 -6.73
C GLY A 380 21.10 12.94 -5.79
N GLY A 381 22.39 12.75 -5.51
CA GLY A 381 23.20 13.83 -4.90
C GLY A 381 22.98 14.12 -3.41
N ILE A 382 22.31 13.24 -2.65
CA ILE A 382 22.16 13.32 -1.17
C ILE A 382 23.52 13.34 -0.44
N GLU A 383 24.62 13.00 -1.11
CA GLU A 383 26.00 13.18 -0.62
C GLU A 383 26.25 14.58 -0.03
N ARG A 384 25.52 15.60 -0.51
CA ARG A 384 25.63 16.99 -0.07
C ARG A 384 24.51 17.34 0.94
N THR A 385 24.92 17.80 2.11
CA THR A 385 24.02 18.30 3.19
C THR A 385 23.12 19.45 2.74
N ASP A 386 23.51 20.19 1.71
CA ASP A 386 22.76 21.29 1.10
C ASP A 386 21.37 20.88 0.56
N PHE A 387 21.10 19.57 0.42
CA PHE A 387 19.82 19.03 -0.01
C PHE A 387 19.20 18.05 1.00
N LEU A 388 19.86 17.84 2.14
CA LEU A 388 19.40 16.93 3.19
C LEU A 388 18.20 17.54 3.88
N GLU A 389 17.08 16.82 3.81
CA GLU A 389 15.86 17.13 4.54
C GLU A 389 15.98 16.62 5.98
N ALA A 390 16.22 15.32 6.15
CA ALA A 390 16.22 14.69 7.46
C ALA A 390 17.00 13.38 7.48
N LEU A 391 17.44 13.00 8.68
CA LEU A 391 17.81 11.63 9.03
C LEU A 391 16.66 10.97 9.79
N TRP A 392 16.38 9.72 9.44
CA TRP A 392 15.19 9.00 9.83
C TRP A 392 15.52 7.76 10.65
N SER A 393 14.65 7.50 11.61
CA SER A 393 14.55 6.27 12.38
C SER A 393 13.11 5.73 12.37
N PRO A 394 12.90 4.57 13.02
CA PRO A 394 11.67 4.06 13.60
C PRO A 394 10.58 5.06 13.91
N GLU A 395 11.06 6.05 14.66
CA GLU A 395 10.31 6.97 15.49
C GLU A 395 10.20 8.36 14.83
N GLY A 396 10.54 8.47 13.55
CA GLY A 396 10.48 9.71 12.78
C GLY A 396 11.85 10.31 12.53
N ALA A 397 11.93 11.64 12.48
CA ALA A 397 13.18 12.32 12.18
C ALA A 397 14.06 12.42 13.43
N VAL A 398 15.27 11.88 13.33
CA VAL A 398 16.35 12.05 14.30
C VAL A 398 16.87 13.48 14.27
N CYS A 399 17.01 14.02 13.06
CA CYS A 399 17.29 15.42 12.81
C CYS A 399 16.51 15.87 11.57
N LEU A 400 16.26 17.18 11.48
CA LEU A 400 15.51 17.80 10.39
C LEU A 400 16.15 19.15 10.06
N ASN A 401 16.29 19.45 8.77
CA ASN A 401 16.62 20.78 8.26
C ASN A 401 15.34 21.45 7.76
N PRO A 402 14.69 22.33 8.56
CA PRO A 402 13.38 22.89 8.23
C PRO A 402 13.34 23.63 6.89
N GLU A 403 14.46 24.19 6.46
CA GLU A 403 14.68 24.91 5.20
C GLU A 403 14.70 24.00 3.97
N HIS A 404 14.97 22.70 4.13
CA HIS A 404 15.03 21.72 3.05
C HIS A 404 13.84 20.75 3.07
N ARG A 405 12.82 21.05 3.89
CA ARG A 405 11.57 20.28 3.89
C ARG A 405 10.95 20.30 2.51
N ARG A 406 10.40 19.15 2.12
CA ARG A 406 9.67 18.98 0.87
C ARG A 406 8.43 19.88 0.73
N HIS A 407 7.81 20.23 1.86
CA HIS A 407 6.63 21.10 1.93
C HIS A 407 6.78 22.12 3.07
N PRO A 408 7.52 23.22 2.87
CA PRO A 408 7.68 24.26 3.88
C PRO A 408 6.36 24.94 4.25
N GLU A 409 5.39 24.95 3.33
CA GLU A 409 4.05 25.51 3.49
C GLU A 409 3.18 24.73 4.48
N ILE A 410 3.49 23.46 4.76
CA ILE A 410 2.82 22.69 5.81
C ILE A 410 3.51 23.07 7.14
N PRO A 411 2.82 23.72 8.09
CA PRO A 411 3.42 24.12 9.35
C PRO A 411 3.78 22.88 10.19
N LEU A 412 4.98 22.87 10.77
CA LEU A 412 5.40 21.85 11.73
C LEU A 412 4.58 21.96 13.03
N HIS A 413 4.49 20.87 13.78
CA HIS A 413 3.90 20.88 15.12
C HIS A 413 4.53 21.97 16.00
N PRO A 414 3.75 22.85 16.63
CA PRO A 414 4.27 24.04 17.32
C PRO A 414 5.19 23.70 18.49
N GLU A 415 4.97 22.56 19.15
CA GLU A 415 5.79 22.14 20.29
C GLU A 415 7.08 21.40 19.89
N HIS A 416 7.06 20.70 18.76
CA HIS A 416 8.16 19.80 18.38
C HIS A 416 9.05 20.40 17.30
N GLY A 417 8.48 21.16 16.37
CA GLY A 417 9.20 21.81 15.28
C GLY A 417 10.37 22.68 15.76
N PRO A 418 10.20 23.57 16.75
CA PRO A 418 11.30 24.39 17.26
C PRO A 418 12.38 23.61 18.04
N ARG A 419 12.12 22.35 18.41
CA ARG A 419 12.98 21.54 19.30
C ARG A 419 13.67 20.37 18.60
N ILE A 420 13.40 20.15 17.31
CA ILE A 420 14.09 19.09 16.57
C ILE A 420 15.50 19.54 16.24
N GLU A 421 16.45 18.64 16.43
CA GLU A 421 17.85 18.90 16.15
C GLU A 421 18.07 19.05 14.64
N ARG A 422 18.99 19.93 14.25
CA ARG A 422 19.35 20.12 12.84
C ARG A 422 20.29 19.03 12.37
N CYS A 423 20.19 18.67 11.10
CA CYS A 423 21.16 17.76 10.47
C CYS A 423 22.40 18.56 10.07
N GLU A 424 23.16 19.03 11.06
CA GLU A 424 24.40 19.75 10.82
C GLU A 424 25.52 18.77 10.46
N ALA A 425 26.21 19.08 9.37
CA ALA A 425 27.56 18.59 9.11
C ALA A 425 28.46 19.82 8.86
N PRO A 426 29.75 19.76 9.20
CA PRO A 426 30.70 20.79 8.78
C PRO A 426 30.58 21.06 7.27
N SER A 427 30.67 22.34 6.88
CA SER A 427 30.54 22.73 5.47
C SER A 427 31.53 21.95 4.59
N GLY A 428 31.02 21.35 3.50
CA GLY A 428 31.81 20.53 2.58
C GLY A 428 31.99 19.06 2.99
N GLN A 429 31.40 18.61 4.11
CA GLN A 429 31.39 17.19 4.50
C GLN A 429 30.12 16.46 4.06
N ARG A 430 30.27 15.15 3.84
CA ARG A 430 29.18 14.19 3.63
C ARG A 430 28.26 14.14 4.86
N ILE A 431 27.05 13.62 4.65
CA ILE A 431 26.10 13.34 5.74
C ILE A 431 26.79 12.65 6.91
N LEU A 432 26.68 13.25 8.09
CA LEU A 432 27.05 12.62 9.35
C LEU A 432 25.88 11.74 9.80
N TRP A 433 25.99 10.44 9.54
CA TRP A 433 25.06 9.46 10.08
C TRP A 433 25.09 9.49 11.60
N ARG A 434 23.91 9.36 12.20
CA ARG A 434 23.73 9.37 13.66
C ARG A 434 23.48 7.95 14.14
N ASP A 435 23.65 7.72 15.44
CA ASP A 435 23.50 6.38 16.04
C ASP A 435 22.17 5.73 15.64
N ASN A 436 21.06 6.47 15.71
CA ASN A 436 19.71 6.02 15.35
C ASN A 436 19.19 6.52 13.99
N GLY A 437 19.92 7.39 13.29
CA GLY A 437 19.49 7.91 11.98
C GLY A 437 20.11 7.06 10.88
N LYS A 438 19.36 6.13 10.28
CA LYS A 438 19.89 5.14 9.31
C LYS A 438 19.40 5.31 7.89
N LEU A 439 18.42 6.19 7.67
CA LEU A 439 17.94 6.58 6.35
C LEU A 439 17.97 8.11 6.24
N ALA A 440 18.34 8.64 5.10
CA ALA A 440 18.34 10.04 4.76
C ALA A 440 17.36 10.29 3.61
N THR A 441 16.64 11.41 3.67
CA THR A 441 15.90 11.94 2.51
C THR A 441 16.33 13.36 2.19
N GLY A 442 16.03 13.77 0.98
CA GLY A 442 16.30 15.11 0.51
C GLY A 442 15.45 15.47 -0.68
N LEU A 443 15.63 16.69 -1.16
CA LEU A 443 15.04 17.15 -2.40
C LEU A 443 16.02 16.94 -3.55
N PRO A 444 15.55 16.53 -4.74
CA PRO A 444 16.41 16.46 -5.91
C PRO A 444 17.00 17.86 -6.19
N PRO A 445 18.26 17.95 -6.68
CA PRO A 445 18.86 19.21 -7.06
C PRO A 445 17.96 19.97 -8.05
N ARG A 446 17.75 21.26 -7.82
CA ARG A 446 17.08 22.12 -8.81
C ARG A 446 18.08 22.34 -9.95
N HIS A 447 17.78 21.78 -11.13
CA HIS A 447 18.55 22.00 -12.35
C HIS A 447 18.29 23.37 -12.96
#